data_AF-A0A7W1HPU6-F1
#
_entry.id   AF-A0A7W1HPU6-F1
#
_cell.length_a   1.000
_cell.length_b   1.000
_cell.length_c   1.000
_cell.angle_alpha   90.00
_cell.angle_beta   90.00
_cell.angle_gamma   90.00
#
_symmetry.space_group_name_H-M   'P 1'
#
loop_
_entity.id
_entity.type
_entity.pdbx_description
1 polymer ?
#
loop_
_entity_poly.entity_id
_entity_poly.type
_entity_poly.pdbx_seq_one_letter_code
_entity_poly.pdbx_strand_id
1 'polypeptide(L)'
;RITNEDGEWAEVDANGLTIGLNGREPSGAGADGGPVVTFQPEGNLEETLDALKGQGVEVSAGISDHPWGRVATFKDSEGNDIQLYEPPRS
;
A
#
# COMPACT_ATOMS: atom_id res chain seq x y z
N ARG A 1 -2.89 -15.95 -8.96
CA ARG A 1 -1.59 -16.68 -9.03
C ARG A 1 -0.59 -15.89 -8.20
N ILE A 2 0.19 -16.52 -7.33
CA ILE A 2 1.28 -15.81 -6.63
C ILE A 2 2.34 -15.41 -7.65
N THR A 3 2.68 -14.12 -7.69
CA THR A 3 3.66 -13.52 -8.62
C THR A 3 4.96 -13.15 -7.91
N ASN A 4 4.90 -12.85 -6.62
CA ASN A 4 6.05 -12.56 -5.77
C ASN A 4 5.72 -12.85 -4.29
N GLU A 5 6.71 -13.18 -3.47
CA GLU A 5 6.55 -13.37 -2.02
C GLU A 5 7.88 -13.19 -1.29
N ASP A 6 7.84 -12.56 -0.11
CA ASP A 6 9.00 -12.40 0.79
C ASP A 6 8.51 -12.14 2.22
N GLY A 7 8.98 -12.95 3.17
CA GLY A 7 8.58 -12.84 4.58
C GLY A 7 7.07 -12.98 4.80
N GLU A 8 6.45 -11.99 5.47
CA GLU A 8 5.00 -11.96 5.72
C GLU A 8 4.21 -11.31 4.58
N TRP A 9 4.82 -11.11 3.42
CA TRP A 9 4.20 -10.47 2.27
C TRP A 9 4.07 -11.42 1.08
N ALA A 10 2.96 -11.32 0.34
CA ALA A 10 2.76 -12.01 -0.93
C ALA A 10 2.01 -11.13 -1.93
N GLU A 11 2.31 -11.29 -3.22
CA GLU A 11 1.62 -10.66 -4.33
C GLU A 11 0.87 -11.70 -5.15
N VAL A 12 -0.38 -11.40 -5.50
CA VAL A 12 -1.26 -12.28 -6.27
C VAL A 12 -1.80 -11.55 -7.50
N ASP A 13 -1.56 -12.11 -8.69
CA ASP A 13 -2.32 -11.76 -9.89
C ASP A 13 -3.71 -12.41 -9.84
N ALA A 14 -4.76 -11.59 -9.86
CA ALA A 14 -6.16 -11.98 -9.87
C ALA A 14 -6.84 -11.49 -11.16
N ASN A 15 -6.50 -12.14 -12.28
CA ASN A 15 -7.00 -11.80 -13.63
C ASN A 15 -6.59 -10.39 -14.09
N GLY A 16 -5.32 -10.02 -13.94
CA GLY A 16 -4.81 -8.70 -14.32
C GLY A 16 -4.95 -7.62 -13.25
N LEU A 17 -5.52 -7.96 -12.09
CA LEU A 17 -5.46 -7.15 -10.87
C LEU A 17 -4.37 -7.71 -9.96
N THR A 18 -3.34 -6.90 -9.67
CA THR A 18 -2.34 -7.24 -8.67
C THR A 18 -2.90 -6.97 -7.27
N ILE A 19 -2.90 -7.99 -6.41
CA ILE A 19 -3.35 -7.92 -5.01
C ILE A 19 -2.15 -8.22 -4.11
N GLY A 20 -1.72 -7.23 -3.34
CA GLY A 20 -0.73 -7.40 -2.27
C GLY A 20 -1.40 -7.86 -0.98
N LEU A 21 -0.88 -8.92 -0.36
CA LEU A 21 -1.26 -9.41 0.95
C LEU A 21 -0.11 -9.13 1.91
N ASN A 22 -0.36 -8.28 2.91
CA ASN A 22 0.61 -7.96 3.94
C ASN A 22 0.34 -8.78 5.20
N GLY A 23 1.41 -9.08 5.93
CA GLY A 23 1.35 -9.45 7.34
C GLY A 23 0.67 -8.36 8.17
N ARG A 24 0.30 -8.71 9.40
CA ARG A 24 -0.37 -7.74 10.28
C ARG A 24 0.63 -6.68 10.75
N GLU A 25 0.43 -5.44 10.30
CA GLU A 25 1.19 -4.28 10.79
C GLU A 25 0.63 -3.75 12.12
N PRO A 26 1.48 -3.16 13.00
CA PRO A 26 1.06 -2.62 14.30
C PRO A 26 0.25 -1.31 14.21
N SER A 27 0.14 -0.68 13.02
CA SER A 27 -0.69 0.50 12.76
C SER A 27 -1.15 0.57 11.29
N GLY A 28 -2.08 1.48 10.98
CA GLY A 28 -2.68 1.59 9.64
C GLY A 28 -3.72 0.49 9.38
N ALA A 29 -3.85 0.06 8.11
CA ALA A 29 -4.83 -0.94 7.67
C ALA A 29 -4.75 -2.30 8.39
N GLY A 30 -3.60 -2.61 8.99
CA GLY A 30 -3.36 -3.85 9.74
C GLY A 30 -3.98 -3.89 11.15
N ALA A 31 -4.44 -2.76 11.69
CA ALA A 31 -4.88 -2.67 13.09
C ALA A 31 -6.16 -3.47 13.39
N ASP A 32 -7.16 -3.42 12.49
CA ASP A 32 -8.43 -4.16 12.64
C ASP A 32 -8.52 -5.41 11.75
N GLY A 33 -7.58 -5.56 10.80
CA GLY A 33 -7.50 -6.67 9.85
C GLY A 33 -8.45 -6.54 8.66
N GLY A 34 -8.05 -7.09 7.51
CA GLY A 34 -8.83 -7.09 6.27
C GLY A 34 -7.93 -7.04 5.03
N PRO A 35 -8.45 -7.40 3.84
CA PRO A 35 -7.71 -7.21 2.60
C PRO A 35 -7.55 -5.70 2.33
N VAL A 36 -6.35 -5.30 1.93
CA VAL A 36 -6.05 -3.92 1.53
C VAL A 36 -5.86 -3.89 0.03
N VAL A 37 -6.47 -2.93 -0.64
CA VAL A 37 -6.22 -2.71 -2.07
C VAL A 37 -4.98 -1.84 -2.20
N THR A 38 -3.98 -2.35 -2.90
CA THR A 38 -2.70 -1.67 -3.09
C THR A 38 -2.55 -1.22 -4.53
N PHE A 39 -2.19 0.04 -4.73
CA PHE A 39 -1.91 0.63 -6.04
C PHE A 39 -0.43 1.01 -6.15
N GLN A 40 0.15 0.80 -7.33
CA GLN A 40 1.45 1.38 -7.65
C GLN A 40 1.23 2.73 -8.34
N PRO A 41 1.74 3.85 -7.79
CA PRO A 41 1.64 5.14 -8.46
C PRO A 41 2.56 5.20 -9.69
N GLU A 42 2.21 6.05 -10.67
CA GLU A 42 3.07 6.31 -11.84
C GLU A 42 4.34 7.11 -11.47
N GLY A 43 4.29 7.89 -10.38
CA GLY A 43 5.41 8.65 -9.81
C GLY A 43 5.97 8.01 -8.53
N ASN A 44 6.76 8.77 -7.78
CA ASN A 44 7.21 8.32 -6.46
C ASN A 44 6.10 8.46 -5.40
N LEU A 45 6.25 7.74 -4.29
CA LEU A 45 5.31 7.76 -3.17
C LEU A 45 5.11 9.15 -2.58
N GLU A 46 6.19 9.92 -2.41
CA GLU A 46 6.14 11.25 -1.80
C GLU A 46 5.24 12.21 -2.60
N GLU A 47 5.50 12.35 -3.90
CA GLU A 47 4.73 13.20 -4.81
C GLU A 47 3.25 12.81 -4.85
N THR A 48 2.99 11.50 -4.86
CA THR A 48 1.62 10.98 -4.88
C THR A 48 0.89 11.31 -3.58
N LEU A 49 1.53 11.10 -2.42
CA LEU A 49 0.93 11.41 -1.13
C LEU A 49 0.70 12.90 -0.95
N ASP A 50 1.62 13.74 -1.40
CA ASP A 50 1.47 15.19 -1.32
C ASP A 50 0.34 15.68 -2.23
N ALA A 51 0.18 15.09 -3.41
CA ALA A 51 -0.97 15.35 -4.28
C ALA A 51 -2.30 14.94 -3.61
N LEU A 52 -2.35 13.76 -2.96
CA LEU A 52 -3.53 13.29 -2.23
C LEU A 52 -3.88 14.21 -1.05
N LYS A 53 -2.89 14.61 -0.24
CA LYS A 53 -3.08 15.58 0.85
C LYS A 53 -3.59 16.92 0.33
N GLY A 54 -3.06 17.40 -0.80
CA GLY A 54 -3.53 18.61 -1.47
C GLY A 54 -5.00 18.55 -1.91
N GLN A 55 -5.54 17.35 -2.09
CA GLN A 55 -6.95 17.10 -2.39
C GLN A 55 -7.82 16.86 -1.13
N GLY A 56 -7.24 16.95 0.06
CA GLY A 56 -7.94 16.77 1.33
C GLY A 56 -8.03 15.33 1.82
N VAL A 57 -7.29 14.40 1.21
CA VAL A 57 -7.23 13.00 1.66
C VAL A 57 -6.45 12.91 2.98
N GLU A 58 -7.02 12.16 3.93
CA GLU A 58 -6.36 11.87 5.21
C GLU A 58 -5.38 10.70 5.04
N VAL A 59 -4.09 10.98 5.23
CA VAL A 59 -3.02 9.98 5.22
C VAL A 59 -2.78 9.53 6.66
N SER A 60 -3.23 8.32 6.98
CA SER A 60 -3.28 7.78 8.35
C SER A 60 -1.90 7.32 8.87
N ALA A 61 -0.98 6.95 7.97
CA ALA A 61 0.38 6.57 8.29
C ALA A 61 1.36 7.13 7.25
N GLY A 62 2.55 7.55 7.71
CA GLY A 62 3.64 7.96 6.82
C GLY A 62 4.16 6.79 5.96
N ILE A 63 5.14 7.07 5.10
CA ILE A 63 5.80 6.02 4.33
C ILE A 63 6.55 5.07 5.29
N SER A 64 6.35 3.77 5.10
CA SER A 64 7.09 2.70 5.75
C SER A 64 8.04 2.06 4.74
N ASP A 65 9.30 1.90 5.13
CA ASP A 65 10.35 1.33 4.29
C ASP A 65 10.62 -0.14 4.68
N HIS A 66 10.66 -1.01 3.67
CA HIS A 66 10.92 -2.44 3.81
C HIS A 66 11.94 -2.92 2.76
N PRO A 67 12.61 -4.07 2.98
CA PRO A 67 13.53 -4.65 1.97
C PRO A 67 12.86 -4.93 0.61
N TRP A 68 11.57 -5.26 0.63
CA TRP A 68 10.75 -5.56 -0.56
C TRP A 68 10.06 -4.33 -1.16
N GLY A 69 10.32 -3.12 -0.64
CA GLY A 69 9.81 -1.86 -1.16
C GLY A 69 9.25 -0.94 -0.09
N ARG A 70 8.57 0.11 -0.52
CA ARG A 70 8.05 1.18 0.33
C ARG A 70 6.54 1.21 0.21
N VAL A 71 5.85 1.48 1.32
CA VAL A 71 4.39 1.55 1.33
C VAL A 71 3.88 2.77 2.08
N ALA A 72 2.70 3.25 1.70
CA ALA A 72 1.96 4.24 2.47
C ALA A 72 0.46 3.94 2.44
N THR A 73 -0.23 4.23 3.54
CA THR A 73 -1.65 3.93 3.68
C THR A 73 -2.44 5.22 3.91
N PHE A 74 -3.57 5.35 3.22
CA PHE A 74 -4.52 6.45 3.36
C PHE A 74 -5.95 5.93 3.39
N LYS A 75 -6.90 6.79 3.76
CA LYS A 75 -8.32 6.45 3.72
C LYS A 75 -9.02 7.10 2.53
N ASP A 76 -9.87 6.33 1.84
CA ASP A 76 -10.80 6.89 0.86
C ASP A 76 -11.97 7.63 1.52
N SER A 77 -12.90 8.17 0.72
CA SER A 77 -14.07 8.91 1.22
C SER A 77 -15.03 8.05 2.06
N GLU A 78 -14.97 6.74 1.93
CA GLU A 78 -15.80 5.77 2.64
C GLU A 78 -15.10 5.21 3.90
N GLY A 79 -13.84 5.61 4.13
CA GLY A 79 -13.03 5.22 5.28
C GLY A 79 -12.25 3.90 5.10
N ASN A 80 -12.27 3.32 3.90
CA ASN A 80 -11.50 2.12 3.60
C ASN A 80 -10.01 2.44 3.58
N ASP A 81 -9.19 1.53 4.07
CA ASP A 81 -7.74 1.66 3.93
C ASP A 81 -7.30 1.26 2.52
N ILE A 82 -6.58 2.17 1.87
CA ILE A 82 -5.96 1.99 0.57
C ILE A 82 -4.45 2.14 0.74
N GLN A 83 -3.68 1.27 0.11
CA GLN A 83 -2.23 1.31 0.16
C GLN A 83 -1.64 1.75 -1.17
N LEU A 84 -0.54 2.50 -1.11
CA LEU A 84 0.35 2.76 -2.22
C LEU A 84 1.64 1.94 -2.02
N TYR A 85 2.20 1.42 -3.11
CA TYR A 85 3.45 0.65 -3.10
C TYR A 85 4.45 1.19 -4.12
N GLU A 86 5.69 1.41 -3.70
CA GLU A 86 6.85 1.67 -4.58
C GLU A 86 7.85 0.52 -4.45
N PRO A 87 8.17 -0.21 -5.53
CA PRO A 87 9.14 -1.30 -5.47
C PRO A 87 10.56 -0.80 -5.19
N PRO A 88 11.45 -1.66 -4.67
CA PRO A 88 12.82 -1.30 -4.36
C PRO A 88 13.56 -0.91 -5.65
N ARG A 89 14.32 0.18 -5.59
CA ARG A 89 15.14 0.64 -6.72
C ARG A 89 16.31 -0.34 -6.92
N SER A 90 16.49 -0.80 -8.16
CA SER A 90 17.61 -1.64 -8.59
C SER A 90 18.93 -0.88 -8.64
#